data_AF-A0A4Q2ZD57-F1
#
_entry.id   AF-A0A4Q2ZD57-F1
#
_cell.length_a   1.000
_cell.length_b   1.000
_cell.length_c   1.000
_cell.angle_alpha   90.00
_cell.angle_beta   90.00
_cell.angle_gamma   90.00
#
_symmetry.space_group_name_H-M   'P 1'
#
loop_
_entity.id
_entity.type
_entity.pdbx_description
1 polymer ?
#
loop_
_entity_poly.entity_id
_entity_poly.type
_entity_poly.pdbx_seq_one_letter_code
_entity_poly.pdbx_strand_id
1 'polypeptide(L)'
;MLSVVRLAAIILILPLTLSARDFALTSGGARLLLKQDPADNTYSLSFEDDGKALRTLAPDKPLSLQVNGKPLDGKYSTVSEEGGMLVCQGTVISPHGTRFIITDRFLIEEAGAFELRREVMIREGNEEDRFFNSLFGIEVREKSQLEDHEYFVPGIWYRTNFKTRMAGALAKHPGDHWFLFREDRLPLPMVALRDPSGGQTVSLVHASGDPGTFSGDRGKERVIDERLQFGSIGVRQLVGTSLVFMFPGSEGEKNHVNRREPE
;
A
#
# COMPACT_ATOMS: atom_id res chain seq x y z
N MET A 1 52.32 41.89 43.92
CA MET A 1 52.64 40.64 43.20
C MET A 1 51.32 40.09 42.66
N LEU A 2 50.94 40.43 41.42
CA LEU A 2 49.64 40.04 40.86
C LEU A 2 49.72 38.64 40.25
N SER A 3 48.84 37.75 40.70
CA SER A 3 48.61 36.41 40.13
C SER A 3 47.79 36.56 38.85
N VAL A 4 48.31 36.03 37.73
CA VAL A 4 47.58 35.92 36.46
C VAL A 4 46.98 34.51 36.40
N VAL A 5 45.67 34.41 36.60
CA VAL A 5 44.92 33.17 36.34
C VAL A 5 44.65 33.12 34.84
N ARG A 6 45.20 32.11 34.15
CA ARG A 6 44.84 31.78 32.78
C ARG A 6 43.65 30.83 32.80
N LEU A 7 42.49 31.26 32.32
CA LEU A 7 41.40 30.35 31.96
C LEU A 7 41.81 29.60 30.68
N ALA A 8 41.91 28.27 30.79
CA ALA A 8 41.98 27.40 29.62
C ALA A 8 40.57 27.25 29.05
N ALA A 9 40.40 27.57 27.77
CA ALA A 9 39.16 27.28 27.06
C ALA A 9 39.05 25.77 26.86
N ILE A 10 38.07 25.14 27.49
CA ILE A 10 37.71 23.74 27.25
C ILE A 10 36.80 23.72 26.03
N ILE A 11 37.34 23.25 24.90
CA ILE A 11 36.53 22.94 23.71
C ILE A 11 36.07 21.49 23.86
N LEU A 12 34.78 21.32 24.16
CA LEU A 12 34.13 20.00 24.16
C LEU A 12 33.49 19.77 22.78
N ILE A 13 33.96 18.75 22.06
CA ILE A 13 33.28 18.24 20.86
C ILE A 13 32.43 17.07 21.34
N LEU A 14 31.11 17.25 21.42
CA LEU A 14 30.17 16.14 21.56
C LEU A 14 29.82 15.63 20.17
N PRO A 15 30.27 14.43 19.76
CA PRO A 15 29.67 13.77 18.61
C PRO A 15 28.25 13.35 19.01
N LEU A 16 27.23 14.08 18.55
CA LEU A 16 25.88 13.52 18.48
C LEU A 16 25.90 12.43 17.40
N THR A 17 26.09 11.19 17.80
CA THR A 17 25.77 10.05 16.93
C THR A 17 24.25 10.01 16.83
N LEU A 18 23.69 10.51 15.72
CA LEU A 18 22.31 10.19 15.35
C LEU A 18 22.30 8.69 15.05
N SER A 19 21.93 7.86 16.03
CA SER A 19 21.72 6.45 15.75
C SER A 19 20.48 6.32 14.88
N ALA A 20 20.55 5.47 13.84
CA ALA A 20 19.36 5.05 13.12
C ALA A 20 18.29 4.61 14.13
N ARG A 21 17.10 5.20 14.05
CA ARG A 21 15.99 4.90 14.96
C ARG A 21 14.98 4.02 14.22
N ASP A 22 15.02 2.72 14.48
CA ASP A 22 14.01 1.80 13.96
C ASP A 22 12.74 1.85 14.83
N PHE A 23 11.59 1.57 14.22
CA PHE A 23 10.29 1.48 14.89
C PHE A 23 9.64 0.13 14.59
N ALA A 24 8.82 -0.37 15.51
CA ALA A 24 8.10 -1.61 15.32
C ALA A 24 6.75 -1.62 16.06
N LEU A 25 5.76 -2.29 15.46
CA LEU A 25 4.53 -2.70 16.12
C LEU A 25 4.44 -4.22 16.09
N THR A 26 3.91 -4.82 17.16
CA THR A 26 3.75 -6.28 17.28
C THR A 26 2.31 -6.60 17.60
N SER A 27 1.71 -7.50 16.84
CA SER A 27 0.40 -8.09 17.09
C SER A 27 0.51 -9.61 16.98
N GLY A 28 0.20 -10.36 18.03
CA GLY A 28 0.37 -11.82 18.02
C GLY A 28 1.80 -12.24 17.61
N GLY A 29 1.91 -13.10 16.59
CA GLY A 29 3.18 -13.51 15.97
C GLY A 29 3.67 -12.59 14.84
N ALA A 30 2.90 -11.56 14.49
CA ALA A 30 3.20 -10.65 13.40
C ALA A 30 3.84 -9.35 13.88
N ARG A 31 4.71 -8.77 13.05
CA ARG A 31 5.41 -7.52 13.30
C ARG A 31 5.37 -6.62 12.08
N LEU A 32 5.10 -5.34 12.31
CA LEU A 32 5.35 -4.27 11.36
C LEU A 32 6.68 -3.61 11.75
N LEU A 33 7.56 -3.42 10.78
CA LEU A 33 8.91 -2.88 10.98
C LEU A 33 9.12 -1.67 10.07
N LEU A 34 9.57 -0.56 10.66
CA LEU A 34 10.06 0.63 9.97
C LEU A 34 11.55 0.79 10.27
N LYS A 35 12.38 0.62 9.25
CA LYS A 35 13.83 0.71 9.40
C LYS A 35 14.35 1.98 8.79
N GLN A 36 15.16 2.72 9.54
CA GLN A 36 15.76 3.96 9.04
C GLN A 36 16.95 3.64 8.15
N ASP A 37 16.96 4.21 6.94
CA ASP A 37 18.12 4.22 6.05
C ASP A 37 19.12 5.28 6.55
N PRO A 38 20.33 4.89 7.00
CA PRO A 38 21.31 5.83 7.52
C PRO A 38 21.84 6.82 6.47
N ALA A 39 21.67 6.52 5.18
CA ALA A 39 22.20 7.36 4.10
C ALA A 39 21.38 8.63 3.88
N ASP A 40 20.05 8.56 4.03
CA ASP A 40 19.14 9.67 3.75
C ASP A 40 18.11 9.93 4.85
N ASN A 41 18.20 9.22 5.98
CA ASN A 41 17.31 9.30 7.14
C ASN A 41 15.83 9.00 6.83
N THR A 42 15.55 8.29 5.73
CA THR A 42 14.20 7.86 5.36
C THR A 42 13.88 6.47 5.90
N TYR A 43 12.64 6.01 5.78
CA TYR A 43 12.22 4.72 6.33
C TYR A 43 11.65 3.79 5.28
N SER A 44 12.11 2.53 5.32
CA SER A 44 11.49 1.40 4.63
C SER A 44 10.42 0.75 5.51
N LEU A 45 9.47 0.05 4.88
CA LEU A 45 8.39 -0.67 5.56
C LEU A 45 8.43 -2.14 5.18
N SER A 46 8.38 -3.01 6.19
CA SER A 46 8.24 -4.45 5.99
C SER A 46 7.37 -5.07 7.07
N PHE A 47 6.82 -6.23 6.77
CA PHE A 47 6.08 -7.05 7.72
C PHE A 47 6.84 -8.36 7.96
N GLU A 48 6.59 -8.98 9.10
CA GLU A 48 7.10 -10.30 9.47
C GLU A 48 5.97 -11.08 10.12
N ASP A 49 5.82 -12.35 9.79
CA ASP A 49 4.87 -13.27 10.41
C ASP A 49 5.59 -14.58 10.75
N ASP A 50 5.65 -14.92 12.04
CA ASP A 50 6.39 -16.08 12.57
C ASP A 50 7.83 -16.19 12.02
N GLY A 51 8.54 -15.06 11.98
CA GLY A 51 9.92 -14.97 11.51
C GLY A 51 10.09 -14.99 9.98
N LYS A 52 9.00 -15.00 9.21
CA LYS A 52 9.04 -14.93 7.74
C LYS A 52 8.68 -13.52 7.27
N ALA A 53 9.54 -12.93 6.46
CA ALA A 53 9.31 -11.60 5.92
C ALA A 53 8.16 -11.59 4.89
N LEU A 54 7.35 -10.53 4.95
CA LEU A 54 6.33 -10.15 3.98
C LEU A 54 6.68 -8.74 3.48
N ARG A 55 6.61 -8.54 2.17
CA ARG A 55 7.06 -7.29 1.53
C ARG A 55 5.86 -6.42 1.19
N THR A 56 6.00 -5.10 1.26
CA THR A 56 5.04 -4.21 0.59
C THR A 56 5.34 -4.14 -0.92
N LEU A 57 4.49 -3.47 -1.69
CA LEU A 57 4.69 -3.30 -3.15
C LEU A 57 6.08 -2.73 -3.52
N ALA A 58 6.61 -1.84 -2.70
CA ALA A 58 7.97 -1.31 -2.78
C ALA A 58 8.52 -1.07 -1.35
N PRO A 59 9.22 -2.03 -0.74
CA PRO A 59 9.63 -1.95 0.68
C PRO A 59 10.46 -0.70 1.01
N ASP A 60 11.37 -0.31 0.12
CA ASP A 60 12.23 0.86 0.31
C ASP A 60 11.54 2.19 -0.06
N LYS A 61 10.32 2.13 -0.63
CA LYS A 61 9.51 3.26 -1.06
C LYS A 61 8.02 3.00 -0.79
N PRO A 62 7.60 2.94 0.48
CA PRO A 62 6.25 2.49 0.87
C PRO A 62 5.11 3.41 0.42
N LEU A 63 5.42 4.65 0.00
CA LEU A 63 4.46 5.60 -0.48
C LEU A 63 4.19 5.40 -1.98
N SER A 64 3.36 4.41 -2.32
CA SER A 64 3.03 4.11 -3.72
C SER A 64 1.83 4.89 -4.23
N LEU A 65 2.06 5.70 -5.26
CA LEU A 65 1.02 6.36 -6.05
C LEU A 65 1.08 5.92 -7.52
N GLN A 66 0.01 6.17 -8.24
CA GLN A 66 0.01 6.32 -9.68
C GLN A 66 -0.50 7.70 -10.03
N VAL A 67 0.18 8.43 -10.90
CA VAL A 67 -0.27 9.72 -11.44
C VAL A 67 -0.38 9.58 -12.94
N ASN A 68 -1.55 9.90 -13.51
CA ASN A 68 -1.86 9.63 -14.91
C ASN A 68 -1.59 8.17 -15.34
N GLY A 69 -1.74 7.22 -14.41
CA GLY A 69 -1.46 5.79 -14.63
C GLY A 69 0.02 5.41 -14.65
N LYS A 70 0.93 6.34 -14.33
CA LYS A 70 2.36 6.07 -14.18
C LYS A 70 2.74 5.90 -12.70
N PRO A 71 3.53 4.87 -12.33
CA PRO A 71 4.00 4.70 -10.96
C PRO A 71 4.78 5.91 -10.47
N LEU A 72 4.54 6.27 -9.22
CA LEU A 72 5.25 7.34 -8.52
C LEU A 72 5.38 6.93 -7.05
N ASP A 73 6.55 6.44 -6.67
CA ASP A 73 6.82 5.92 -5.32
C ASP A 73 7.73 6.86 -4.51
N GLY A 74 7.50 6.95 -3.20
CA GLY A 74 8.33 7.72 -2.29
C GLY A 74 8.56 7.04 -0.94
N LYS A 75 9.34 7.70 -0.08
CA LYS A 75 9.75 7.18 1.22
C LYS A 75 9.10 7.98 2.35
N TYR A 76 8.96 7.38 3.53
CA TYR A 76 8.70 8.17 4.73
C TYR A 76 9.94 8.97 5.11
N SER A 77 9.76 10.26 5.38
CA SER A 77 10.79 11.16 5.92
C SER A 77 10.74 11.24 7.45
N THR A 78 9.59 10.94 8.06
CA THR A 78 9.41 11.00 9.50
C THR A 78 8.55 9.84 10.00
N VAL A 79 8.89 9.34 11.18
CA VAL A 79 8.09 8.38 11.95
C VAL A 79 8.04 8.86 13.40
N SER A 80 6.85 8.94 13.98
CA SER A 80 6.61 9.23 15.39
C SER A 80 5.70 8.19 16.03
N GLU A 81 5.85 8.00 17.34
CA GLU A 81 4.92 7.23 18.16
C GLU A 81 3.93 8.18 18.83
N GLU A 82 2.63 7.94 18.62
CA GLU A 82 1.56 8.78 19.17
C GLU A 82 0.45 7.89 19.71
N GLY A 83 0.25 7.85 21.03
CA GLY A 83 -0.87 7.11 21.63
C GLY A 83 -0.92 5.60 21.28
N GLY A 84 0.24 4.96 21.09
CA GLY A 84 0.33 3.53 20.73
C GLY A 84 0.22 3.24 19.23
N MET A 85 0.13 4.26 18.37
CA MET A 85 0.21 4.14 16.92
C MET A 85 1.54 4.67 16.38
N LEU A 86 1.95 4.20 15.21
CA LEU A 86 3.02 4.83 14.44
C LEU A 86 2.42 5.78 13.42
N VAL A 87 2.91 7.02 13.41
CA VAL A 87 2.53 8.05 12.45
C VAL A 87 3.71 8.28 11.52
N CYS A 88 3.54 7.92 10.26
CA CYS A 88 4.55 7.97 9.22
C CYS A 88 4.16 9.03 8.20
N GLN A 89 5.09 9.93 7.85
CA GLN A 89 4.82 10.96 6.84
C GLN A 89 5.94 10.99 5.81
N GLY A 90 5.57 11.26 4.56
CA GLY A 90 6.51 11.60 3.51
C GLY A 90 5.86 12.44 2.42
N THR A 91 6.68 12.91 1.49
CA THR A 91 6.26 13.72 0.36
C THR A 91 6.70 13.06 -0.94
N VAL A 92 5.80 13.02 -1.91
CA VAL A 92 6.05 12.52 -3.26
C VAL A 92 5.72 13.63 -4.24
N ILE A 93 6.63 13.93 -5.17
CA ILE A 93 6.48 15.02 -6.14
C ILE A 93 6.38 14.40 -7.54
N SER A 94 5.33 14.74 -8.29
CA SER A 94 5.16 14.27 -9.66
C SER A 94 6.18 14.93 -10.62
N PRO A 95 6.38 14.39 -11.82
CA PRO A 95 7.20 15.05 -12.85
C PRO A 95 6.72 16.46 -13.23
N HIS A 96 5.42 16.75 -13.04
CA HIS A 96 4.83 18.07 -13.31
C HIS A 96 4.81 18.99 -12.08
N GLY A 97 5.34 18.52 -10.94
CA GLY A 97 5.52 19.34 -9.73
C GLY A 97 4.38 19.26 -8.72
N THR A 98 3.32 18.48 -8.97
CA THR A 98 2.28 18.24 -7.95
C THR A 98 2.89 17.57 -6.73
N ARG A 99 2.64 18.13 -5.55
CA ARG A 99 3.19 17.64 -4.28
C ARG A 99 2.12 16.87 -3.50
N PHE A 100 2.34 15.58 -3.32
CA PHE A 100 1.51 14.72 -2.49
C PHE A 100 2.16 14.55 -1.12
N ILE A 101 1.51 15.05 -0.07
CA ILE A 101 1.89 14.80 1.32
C ILE A 101 1.06 13.60 1.79
N ILE A 102 1.72 12.52 2.19
CA ILE A 102 1.05 11.29 2.60
C ILE A 102 1.35 11.06 4.08
N THR A 103 0.29 10.79 4.84
CA THR A 103 0.38 10.42 6.25
C THR A 103 -0.30 9.08 6.47
N ASP A 104 0.50 8.09 6.86
CA ASP A 104 0.06 6.75 7.22
C ASP A 104 0.08 6.61 8.73
N ARG A 105 -1.01 6.09 9.30
CA ARG A 105 -1.08 5.75 10.72
C ARG A 105 -1.29 4.25 10.84
N PHE A 106 -0.35 3.59 11.49
CA PHE A 106 -0.40 2.16 11.75
C PHE A 106 -0.83 1.91 13.19
N LEU A 107 -1.90 1.14 13.36
CA LEU A 107 -2.44 0.74 14.66
C LEU A 107 -2.31 -0.77 14.82
N ILE A 108 -2.11 -1.20 16.06
CA ILE A 108 -2.15 -2.62 16.44
C ILE A 108 -3.61 -3.03 16.58
N GLU A 109 -3.99 -4.09 15.87
CA GLU A 109 -5.24 -4.82 16.08
C GLU A 109 -4.95 -6.18 16.71
N GLU A 110 -5.98 -6.94 17.10
CA GLU A 110 -5.79 -8.28 17.67
C GLU A 110 -5.33 -9.32 16.64
N ALA A 111 -4.81 -10.46 17.12
CA ALA A 111 -4.59 -11.67 16.34
C ALA A 111 -3.72 -11.52 15.06
N GLY A 112 -2.66 -10.70 15.11
CA GLY A 112 -1.73 -10.54 13.99
C GLY A 112 -2.13 -9.46 12.99
N ALA A 113 -3.19 -8.70 13.27
CA ALA A 113 -3.67 -7.65 12.38
C ALA A 113 -3.07 -6.28 12.71
N PHE A 114 -3.00 -5.44 11.67
CA PHE A 114 -2.66 -4.03 11.76
C PHE A 114 -3.67 -3.22 10.95
N GLU A 115 -4.10 -2.08 11.48
CA GLU A 115 -4.90 -1.12 10.73
C GLU A 115 -3.98 -0.08 10.09
N LEU A 116 -4.20 0.23 8.81
CA LEU A 116 -3.59 1.37 8.13
C LEU A 116 -4.67 2.44 7.88
N ARG A 117 -4.45 3.64 8.41
CA ARG A 117 -5.20 4.84 8.04
C ARG A 117 -4.31 5.77 7.23
N ARG A 118 -4.57 5.90 5.93
CA ARG A 118 -3.81 6.75 5.01
C ARG A 118 -4.58 8.02 4.69
N GLU A 119 -3.91 9.16 4.81
CA GLU A 119 -4.35 10.45 4.28
C GLU A 119 -3.41 10.88 3.16
N VAL A 120 -3.97 11.36 2.04
CA VAL A 120 -3.21 11.93 0.92
C VAL A 120 -3.67 13.36 0.69
N MET A 121 -2.79 14.31 0.95
CA MET A 121 -3.04 15.72 0.79
C MET A 121 -2.27 16.25 -0.42
N ILE A 122 -2.98 16.86 -1.36
CA ILE A 122 -2.36 17.50 -2.52
C ILE A 122 -2.03 18.96 -2.17
N ARG A 123 -0.77 19.33 -2.34
CA ARG A 123 -0.27 20.71 -2.32
C ARG A 123 0.25 21.03 -3.71
N GLU A 124 0.05 22.27 -4.15
CA GLU A 124 0.66 22.75 -5.41
C GLU A 124 0.26 21.88 -6.62
N GLY A 125 -1.04 21.57 -6.77
CA GLY A 125 -1.52 20.76 -7.88
C GLY A 125 -1.21 21.35 -9.25
N ASN A 126 -0.82 20.49 -10.20
CA ASN A 126 -0.58 20.84 -11.60
C ASN A 126 -1.70 20.26 -12.50
N GLU A 127 -2.21 21.05 -13.43
CA GLU A 127 -3.30 20.64 -14.35
C GLU A 127 -2.92 19.48 -15.28
N GLU A 128 -1.62 19.27 -15.53
CA GLU A 128 -1.14 18.12 -16.30
C GLU A 128 -1.31 16.80 -15.53
N ASP A 129 -1.35 16.83 -14.19
CA ASP A 129 -1.60 15.67 -13.32
C ASP A 129 -3.10 15.45 -13.13
N ARG A 130 -3.77 15.01 -14.19
CA ARG A 130 -5.24 14.93 -14.26
C ARG A 130 -5.87 14.00 -13.24
N PHE A 131 -5.20 12.91 -12.86
CA PHE A 131 -5.69 11.98 -11.85
C PHE A 131 -4.56 11.26 -11.14
N PHE A 132 -4.88 10.78 -9.94
CA PHE A 132 -3.99 9.91 -9.19
C PHE A 132 -4.76 8.73 -8.57
N ASN A 133 -4.02 7.69 -8.21
CA ASN A 133 -4.46 6.61 -7.35
C ASN A 133 -3.39 6.41 -6.27
N SER A 134 -3.79 6.25 -5.02
CA SER A 134 -2.96 5.76 -3.92
C SER A 134 -3.08 4.24 -3.85
N LEU A 135 -1.94 3.56 -3.67
CA LEU A 135 -1.87 2.11 -3.60
C LEU A 135 -1.21 1.68 -2.29
N PHE A 136 -1.75 0.62 -1.70
CA PHE A 136 -1.09 -0.14 -0.66
C PHE A 136 -1.25 -1.63 -0.96
N GLY A 137 -0.26 -2.43 -0.61
CA GLY A 137 -0.37 -3.86 -0.84
C GLY A 137 0.80 -4.65 -0.31
N ILE A 138 0.59 -5.96 -0.20
CA ILE A 138 1.50 -6.92 0.40
C ILE A 138 1.81 -8.01 -0.63
N GLU A 139 3.09 -8.24 -0.88
CA GLU A 139 3.63 -9.35 -1.64
C GLU A 139 4.10 -10.44 -0.66
N VAL A 140 3.49 -11.63 -0.80
CA VAL A 140 3.77 -12.76 0.10
C VAL A 140 5.06 -13.47 -0.29
N ARG A 141 5.38 -13.52 -1.59
CA ARG A 141 6.57 -14.21 -2.09
C ARG A 141 7.08 -13.57 -3.38
N GLU A 142 8.37 -13.25 -3.40
CA GLU A 142 9.04 -12.76 -4.62
C GLU A 142 9.02 -13.81 -5.73
N LYS A 143 9.02 -13.35 -6.99
CA LYS A 143 9.20 -14.22 -8.18
C LYS A 143 8.21 -15.38 -8.22
N SER A 144 6.96 -15.08 -7.90
CA SER A 144 5.87 -16.06 -7.81
C SER A 144 4.82 -15.83 -8.90
N GLN A 145 4.13 -16.90 -9.28
CA GLN A 145 3.06 -16.88 -10.27
C GLN A 145 1.70 -16.98 -9.60
N LEU A 146 0.65 -16.63 -10.36
CA LEU A 146 -0.72 -16.69 -9.85
C LEU A 146 -1.07 -18.11 -9.36
N GLU A 147 -0.65 -19.11 -10.11
CA GLU A 147 -0.92 -20.53 -9.89
C GLU A 147 -0.25 -21.08 -8.62
N ASP A 148 0.75 -20.38 -8.09
CA ASP A 148 1.43 -20.81 -6.88
C ASP A 148 0.64 -20.55 -5.60
N HIS A 149 -0.45 -19.76 -5.68
CA HIS A 149 -1.23 -19.35 -4.51
C HIS A 149 -2.71 -19.70 -4.65
N GLU A 150 -3.40 -19.69 -3.50
CA GLU A 150 -4.85 -19.81 -3.42
C GLU A 150 -5.46 -18.47 -3.01
N TYR A 151 -6.55 -18.06 -3.67
CA TYR A 151 -7.16 -16.75 -3.45
C TYR A 151 -8.56 -16.87 -2.86
N PHE A 152 -8.98 -15.81 -2.18
CA PHE A 152 -10.37 -15.62 -1.82
C PHE A 152 -10.77 -14.16 -2.02
N VAL A 153 -11.76 -13.96 -2.90
CA VAL A 153 -12.47 -12.70 -3.08
C VAL A 153 -13.97 -13.04 -3.03
N PRO A 154 -14.73 -12.54 -2.05
CA PRO A 154 -16.13 -12.91 -1.87
C PRO A 154 -16.95 -12.76 -3.15
N GLY A 155 -17.59 -13.86 -3.58
CA GLY A 155 -18.44 -13.87 -4.77
C GLY A 155 -17.71 -13.83 -6.12
N ILE A 156 -16.37 -13.72 -6.14
CA ILE A 156 -15.60 -13.56 -7.38
C ILE A 156 -14.56 -14.67 -7.56
N TRP A 157 -13.73 -14.94 -6.56
CA TRP A 157 -12.56 -15.80 -6.71
C TRP A 157 -12.42 -16.75 -5.52
N TYR A 158 -12.30 -18.04 -5.78
CA TYR A 158 -11.95 -19.05 -4.78
C TYR A 158 -10.86 -20.01 -5.29
N ARG A 159 -9.77 -20.13 -4.53
CA ARG A 159 -8.57 -20.93 -4.81
C ARG A 159 -8.00 -20.66 -6.21
N THR A 160 -7.57 -21.70 -6.91
CA THR A 160 -6.96 -21.66 -8.24
C THR A 160 -8.00 -21.84 -9.36
N ASN A 161 -9.23 -21.35 -9.18
CA ASN A 161 -10.32 -21.53 -10.16
C ASN A 161 -10.18 -20.64 -11.42
N PHE A 162 -8.96 -20.49 -11.94
CA PHE A 162 -8.64 -19.83 -13.21
C PHE A 162 -9.34 -20.47 -14.42
N LYS A 163 -9.75 -21.74 -14.28
CA LYS A 163 -10.32 -22.57 -15.36
C LYS A 163 -11.85 -22.57 -15.39
N THR A 164 -12.51 -21.63 -14.72
CA THR A 164 -13.97 -21.51 -14.81
C THR A 164 -14.43 -21.33 -16.25
N ARG A 165 -15.45 -22.10 -16.65
CA ARG A 165 -16.08 -21.99 -17.98
C ARG A 165 -17.14 -20.88 -18.03
N MET A 166 -17.35 -20.16 -16.93
CA MET A 166 -18.31 -19.06 -16.88
C MET A 166 -17.82 -17.89 -17.75
N ALA A 167 -18.59 -17.57 -18.79
CA ALA A 167 -18.35 -16.39 -19.60
C ALA A 167 -18.37 -15.12 -18.73
N GLY A 168 -17.42 -14.20 -18.96
CA GLY A 168 -17.30 -12.97 -18.19
C GLY A 168 -16.83 -13.15 -16.74
N ALA A 169 -16.19 -14.26 -16.40
CA ALA A 169 -15.46 -14.38 -15.14
C ALA A 169 -14.23 -13.45 -15.12
N LEU A 170 -14.12 -12.64 -14.06
CA LEU A 170 -13.12 -11.57 -13.97
C LEU A 170 -11.70 -12.09 -13.72
N ALA A 171 -11.55 -13.29 -13.13
CA ALA A 171 -10.27 -13.92 -12.81
C ALA A 171 -9.92 -15.12 -13.73
N LYS A 172 -10.46 -15.15 -14.95
CA LYS A 172 -10.24 -16.24 -15.94
C LYS A 172 -8.91 -16.11 -16.70
N HIS A 173 -8.44 -14.89 -16.84
CA HIS A 173 -7.20 -14.41 -17.49
C HIS A 173 -5.89 -14.60 -16.72
N PRO A 174 -5.16 -15.74 -16.65
CA PRO A 174 -3.89 -15.76 -15.91
C PRO A 174 -2.80 -14.86 -16.52
N GLY A 175 -2.96 -14.43 -17.78
CA GLY A 175 -2.09 -13.43 -18.40
C GLY A 175 -2.39 -11.98 -18.00
N ASP A 176 -3.49 -11.74 -17.29
CA ASP A 176 -3.86 -10.42 -16.81
C ASP A 176 -2.95 -10.02 -15.63
N HIS A 177 -2.60 -8.74 -15.54
CA HIS A 177 -1.71 -8.22 -14.49
C HIS A 177 -2.46 -7.62 -13.30
N TRP A 178 -3.68 -7.12 -13.53
CA TRP A 178 -4.46 -6.40 -12.53
C TRP A 178 -5.87 -6.97 -12.40
N PHE A 179 -6.10 -7.71 -11.32
CA PHE A 179 -7.41 -8.25 -10.94
C PHE A 179 -7.99 -7.40 -9.81
N LEU A 180 -8.44 -6.20 -10.17
CA LEU A 180 -9.01 -5.24 -9.22
C LEU A 180 -10.53 -5.24 -9.27
N PHE A 181 -11.14 -5.30 -8.10
CA PHE A 181 -12.58 -5.31 -7.93
C PHE A 181 -12.99 -4.08 -7.12
N ARG A 182 -13.99 -3.38 -7.63
CA ARG A 182 -14.66 -2.30 -6.94
C ARG A 182 -15.26 -2.81 -5.63
N GLU A 183 -14.91 -2.18 -4.52
CA GLU A 183 -15.34 -2.63 -3.20
C GLU A 183 -16.86 -2.51 -2.99
N ASP A 184 -17.49 -1.54 -3.63
CA ASP A 184 -18.94 -1.31 -3.62
C ASP A 184 -19.71 -2.37 -4.43
N ARG A 185 -19.00 -3.30 -5.07
CA ARG A 185 -19.56 -4.45 -5.79
C ARG A 185 -19.19 -5.79 -5.15
N LEU A 186 -18.51 -5.77 -4.00
CA LEU A 186 -18.18 -6.97 -3.24
C LEU A 186 -19.17 -7.16 -2.09
N PRO A 187 -19.62 -8.42 -1.82
CA PRO A 187 -20.39 -8.72 -0.61
C PRO A 187 -19.65 -8.34 0.68
N LEU A 188 -18.31 -8.39 0.65
CA LEU A 188 -17.43 -7.94 1.72
C LEU A 188 -16.13 -7.41 1.07
N PRO A 189 -15.71 -6.16 1.32
CA PRO A 189 -14.48 -5.54 0.80
C PRO A 189 -13.17 -6.21 1.27
N MET A 190 -12.94 -7.45 0.85
CA MET A 190 -11.76 -8.22 1.24
C MET A 190 -11.14 -8.99 0.09
N VAL A 191 -9.84 -9.21 0.19
CA VAL A 191 -9.09 -10.18 -0.60
C VAL A 191 -8.15 -10.95 0.33
N ALA A 192 -8.03 -12.25 0.13
CA ALA A 192 -7.04 -13.07 0.81
C ALA A 192 -6.23 -13.90 -0.19
N LEU A 193 -4.98 -14.19 0.19
CA LEU A 193 -4.04 -15.02 -0.52
C LEU A 193 -3.38 -15.96 0.48
N ARG A 194 -3.38 -17.26 0.15
CA ARG A 194 -2.64 -18.29 0.87
C ARG A 194 -1.52 -18.82 -0.02
N ASP A 195 -0.30 -18.83 0.48
CA ASP A 195 0.84 -19.53 -0.12
C ASP A 195 0.92 -20.94 0.48
N PRO A 196 0.53 -22.01 -0.25
CA PRO A 196 0.59 -23.36 0.26
C PRO A 196 2.03 -23.84 0.50
N SER A 197 3.01 -23.28 -0.22
CA SER A 197 4.42 -23.66 -0.13
C SER A 197 5.09 -23.06 1.10
N GLY A 198 4.86 -21.77 1.34
CA GLY A 198 5.36 -21.03 2.50
C GLY A 198 4.49 -21.17 3.75
N GLY A 199 3.24 -21.62 3.61
CA GLY A 199 2.26 -21.73 4.70
C GLY A 199 1.67 -20.40 5.18
N GLN A 200 2.05 -19.28 4.57
CA GLN A 200 1.58 -17.94 4.93
C GLN A 200 0.19 -17.69 4.36
N THR A 201 -0.63 -16.97 5.12
CA THR A 201 -1.91 -16.45 4.65
C THR A 201 -2.00 -14.98 4.99
N VAL A 202 -2.26 -14.16 3.98
CA VAL A 202 -2.44 -12.71 4.14
C VAL A 202 -3.83 -12.35 3.65
N SER A 203 -4.47 -11.39 4.33
CA SER A 203 -5.70 -10.80 3.86
C SER A 203 -5.65 -9.28 3.99
N LEU A 204 -6.30 -8.59 3.06
CA LEU A 204 -6.59 -7.16 3.13
C LEU A 204 -8.10 -7.00 3.23
N VAL A 205 -8.54 -6.12 4.12
CA VAL A 205 -9.95 -5.79 4.33
C VAL A 205 -10.05 -4.27 4.41
N HIS A 206 -10.99 -3.67 3.69
CA HIS A 206 -11.37 -2.28 3.93
C HIS A 206 -12.51 -2.24 4.95
N ALA A 207 -12.17 -1.99 6.22
CA ALA A 207 -13.06 -2.20 7.35
C ALA A 207 -14.15 -1.12 7.53
N SER A 208 -13.88 0.12 7.11
CA SER A 208 -14.70 1.29 7.42
C SER A 208 -14.95 2.18 6.19
N GLY A 209 -15.08 1.57 5.00
CA GLY A 209 -15.40 2.29 3.79
C GLY A 209 -16.82 2.87 3.80
N ASP A 210 -16.96 4.10 3.27
CA ASP A 210 -18.25 4.73 2.93
C ASP A 210 -18.30 4.96 1.41
N PRO A 211 -18.52 3.89 0.61
CA PRO A 211 -18.38 3.97 -0.83
C PRO A 211 -19.47 4.84 -1.46
N GLY A 212 -19.05 5.98 -2.01
CA GLY A 212 -19.88 6.89 -2.79
C GLY A 212 -19.79 6.64 -4.30
N THR A 213 -20.93 6.68 -5.00
CA THR A 213 -21.01 6.70 -6.47
C THR A 213 -22.17 7.59 -6.94
N PHE A 214 -22.24 7.87 -8.24
CA PHE A 214 -23.32 8.65 -8.86
C PHE A 214 -23.65 8.12 -10.26
N SER A 215 -24.75 8.59 -10.86
CA SER A 215 -25.24 8.07 -12.14
C SER A 215 -24.28 8.23 -13.33
N GLY A 216 -23.30 9.15 -13.25
CA GLY A 216 -22.30 9.36 -14.29
C GLY A 216 -21.16 8.33 -14.29
N ASP A 217 -21.06 7.51 -13.25
CA ASP A 217 -20.06 6.43 -13.11
C ASP A 217 -20.47 5.12 -13.83
N ARG A 218 -21.25 5.23 -14.91
CA ARG A 218 -21.81 4.07 -15.65
C ARG A 218 -21.16 3.83 -17.01
N GLY A 219 -20.11 4.59 -17.34
CA GLY A 219 -19.43 4.56 -18.63
C GLY A 219 -18.17 3.68 -18.68
N LYS A 220 -17.58 3.59 -19.87
CA LYS A 220 -16.24 3.01 -20.09
C LYS A 220 -15.12 4.04 -19.92
N GLU A 221 -15.47 5.33 -19.95
CA GLU A 221 -14.52 6.43 -19.82
C GLU A 221 -14.04 6.59 -18.38
N ARG A 222 -12.83 7.12 -18.22
CA ARG A 222 -12.32 7.48 -16.91
C ARG A 222 -13.14 8.64 -16.34
N VAL A 223 -13.69 8.44 -15.16
CA VAL A 223 -14.41 9.48 -14.40
C VAL A 223 -13.54 9.93 -13.24
N ILE A 224 -13.39 11.25 -13.08
CA ILE A 224 -12.67 11.88 -11.98
C ILE A 224 -13.68 12.82 -11.33
N ASP A 225 -14.16 12.45 -10.14
CA ASP A 225 -15.21 13.19 -9.45
C ASP A 225 -15.10 12.91 -7.95
N GLU A 226 -15.19 13.95 -7.12
CA GLU A 226 -15.05 13.84 -5.66
C GLU A 226 -16.12 12.96 -5.01
N ARG A 227 -17.27 12.76 -5.68
CA ARG A 227 -18.34 11.89 -5.18
C ARG A 227 -17.98 10.41 -5.28
N LEU A 228 -16.95 10.06 -6.04
CA LEU A 228 -16.43 8.69 -6.11
C LEU A 228 -15.55 8.43 -4.89
N GLN A 229 -16.15 7.81 -3.88
CA GLN A 229 -15.51 7.50 -2.59
C GLN A 229 -15.35 5.98 -2.37
N PHE A 230 -15.32 5.19 -3.44
CA PHE A 230 -15.01 3.75 -3.36
C PHE A 230 -13.55 3.48 -3.70
N GLY A 231 -12.97 2.46 -3.06
CA GLY A 231 -11.70 1.84 -3.44
C GLY A 231 -11.86 0.63 -4.36
N SER A 232 -10.71 0.10 -4.76
CA SER A 232 -10.60 -1.20 -5.43
C SER A 232 -9.67 -2.11 -4.67
N ILE A 233 -10.06 -3.37 -4.53
CA ILE A 233 -9.31 -4.40 -3.83
C ILE A 233 -9.12 -5.62 -4.72
N GLY A 234 -7.97 -6.28 -4.61
CA GLY A 234 -7.74 -7.50 -5.38
C GLY A 234 -6.27 -7.93 -5.46
N VAL A 235 -5.89 -8.46 -6.62
CA VAL A 235 -4.59 -9.11 -6.84
C VAL A 235 -3.85 -8.42 -7.99
N ARG A 236 -2.54 -8.26 -7.83
CA ARG A 236 -1.63 -7.79 -8.87
C ARG A 236 -0.59 -8.86 -9.16
N GLN A 237 -0.44 -9.24 -10.42
CA GLN A 237 0.57 -10.18 -10.91
C GLN A 237 1.60 -9.44 -11.77
N LEU A 238 2.80 -9.21 -11.22
CA LEU A 238 3.95 -8.68 -11.98
C LEU A 238 5.10 -9.69 -11.86
N VAL A 239 6.25 -9.26 -11.33
CA VAL A 239 7.36 -10.18 -10.99
C VAL A 239 6.94 -11.14 -9.87
N GLY A 240 6.09 -10.70 -8.94
CA GLY A 240 5.46 -11.53 -7.93
C GLY A 240 3.96 -11.23 -7.82
N THR A 241 3.27 -12.04 -7.01
CA THR A 241 1.86 -11.85 -6.69
C THR A 241 1.69 -11.00 -5.43
N SER A 242 0.94 -9.90 -5.54
CA SER A 242 0.61 -9.02 -4.40
C SER A 242 -0.90 -8.90 -4.20
N LEU A 243 -1.34 -8.83 -2.94
CA LEU A 243 -2.65 -8.26 -2.60
C LEU A 243 -2.56 -6.75 -2.66
N VAL A 244 -3.56 -6.08 -3.22
CA VAL A 244 -3.55 -4.63 -3.43
C VAL A 244 -4.88 -4.00 -3.06
N PHE A 245 -4.81 -2.85 -2.40
CA PHE A 245 -5.87 -1.87 -2.29
C PHE A 245 -5.48 -0.59 -3.06
N MET A 246 -6.43 0.00 -3.75
CA MET A 246 -6.27 1.21 -4.56
C MET A 246 -7.40 2.19 -4.28
N PHE A 247 -7.07 3.46 -4.05
CA PHE A 247 -8.04 4.53 -3.86
C PHE A 247 -7.62 5.85 -4.53
N PRO A 248 -8.51 6.59 -5.22
CA PRO A 248 -9.86 6.18 -5.61
C PRO A 248 -9.85 4.91 -6.46
N GLY A 249 -10.96 4.18 -6.49
CA GLY A 249 -11.05 2.87 -7.13
C GLY A 249 -10.91 2.93 -8.65
N SER A 250 -10.27 1.90 -9.22
CA SER A 250 -10.28 1.56 -10.65
C SER A 250 -10.58 0.09 -10.81
N GLU A 251 -11.33 -0.28 -11.84
CA GLU A 251 -11.44 -1.69 -12.20
C GLU A 251 -10.19 -2.11 -13.00
N GLY A 252 -9.80 -3.38 -12.90
CA GLY A 252 -8.62 -3.92 -13.56
C GLY A 252 -8.77 -4.03 -15.08
N GLU A 253 -7.93 -4.86 -15.70
CA GLU A 253 -7.97 -5.11 -17.16
C GLU A 253 -9.32 -5.67 -17.60
N LYS A 254 -10.00 -6.36 -16.68
CA LYS A 254 -11.40 -6.76 -16.80
C LYS A 254 -12.27 -6.07 -15.78
N ASN A 255 -13.41 -5.60 -16.24
CA ASN A 255 -14.37 -4.86 -15.43
C ASN A 255 -15.79 -5.42 -15.61
N HIS A 256 -16.70 -5.02 -14.72
CA HIS A 256 -18.08 -5.50 -14.75
C HIS A 256 -18.89 -4.96 -15.95
N VAL A 257 -18.41 -3.91 -16.60
CA VAL A 257 -19.05 -3.28 -17.78
C VAL A 257 -18.76 -4.08 -19.06
N ASN A 258 -17.57 -4.65 -19.19
CA ASN A 258 -17.10 -5.41 -20.35
C ASN A 258 -17.50 -6.91 -20.33
N ARG A 259 -18.43 -7.31 -19.45
CA ARG A 259 -18.82 -8.72 -19.23
C ARG A 259 -19.50 -9.39 -20.44
N ARG A 260 -19.75 -8.66 -21.54
CA ARG A 260 -20.64 -9.06 -22.64
C ARG A 260 -20.02 -9.11 -24.03
N GLU A 261 -18.70 -9.02 -24.18
CA GLU A 261 -18.11 -9.32 -25.49
C GLU A 261 -17.95 -10.85 -25.63
N PRO A 262 -18.57 -11.48 -26.65
CA PRO A 262 -18.22 -12.84 -27.02
C PRO A 262 -16.76 -12.84 -27.48
N GLU A 263 -15.97 -13.82 -27.02
CA GLU A 263 -14.69 -14.17 -27.66
C GLU A 263 -14.94 -14.60 -29.12
#